data_AF-A0A349U8V0-F1
#
_entry.id   AF-A0A349U8V0-F1
#
_cell.length_a   1.000
_cell.length_b   1.000
_cell.length_c   1.000
_cell.angle_alpha   90.00
_cell.angle_beta   90.00
_cell.angle_gamma   90.00
#
_symmetry.space_group_name_H-M   'P 1'
#
loop_
_entity.id
_entity.type
_entity.pdbx_description
1 polymer ?
#
loop_
_entity_poly.entity_id
_entity_poly.type
_entity_poly.pdbx_seq_one_letter_code
_entity_poly.pdbx_strand_id
1 'polypeptide(L)'
;MKNNLPALTKDNLPDLIKSVSHNIIPKELRSYVLPALEEFKNEMAEEIGIKNYDIIDKGELPSRLNGNVGGSMTKKMVLFAEAVLAWNYKKKLALGNEEEQAGKTISDGF
;
A
#
# COMPACT_ATOMS: atom_id res chain seq x y z
N MET A 1 -13.74 -27.18 1.69
CA MET A 1 -14.73 -26.21 1.17
C MET A 1 -13.99 -25.23 0.27
N LYS A 2 -14.39 -25.08 -1.00
CA LYS A 2 -13.77 -24.09 -1.91
C LYS A 2 -14.31 -22.71 -1.52
N ASN A 3 -13.46 -21.86 -0.95
CA ASN A 3 -13.82 -20.47 -0.68
C ASN A 3 -13.95 -19.75 -2.02
N ASN A 4 -15.18 -19.56 -2.49
CA ASN A 4 -15.49 -18.75 -3.67
C ASN A 4 -15.52 -17.29 -3.21
N LEU A 5 -14.33 -16.68 -3.12
CA LEU A 5 -14.21 -15.23 -2.93
C LEU A 5 -14.74 -14.54 -4.19
N PRO A 6 -15.59 -13.51 -4.07
CA PRO A 6 -16.07 -12.77 -5.23
C PRO A 6 -14.88 -12.16 -5.99
N ALA A 7 -14.92 -12.23 -7.32
CA ALA A 7 -13.90 -11.62 -8.17
C ALA A 7 -13.86 -10.10 -7.92
N LEU A 8 -12.66 -9.56 -7.74
CA LEU A 8 -12.44 -8.12 -7.61
C LEU A 8 -12.73 -7.44 -8.96
N THR A 9 -13.80 -6.67 -9.03
CA THR A 9 -14.18 -5.77 -10.12
C THR A 9 -13.85 -4.33 -9.74
N LYS A 10 -13.81 -3.42 -10.72
CA LYS A 10 -13.55 -1.99 -10.45
C LYS A 10 -14.57 -1.36 -9.48
N ASP A 11 -15.77 -1.95 -9.40
CA ASP A 11 -16.89 -1.45 -8.59
C ASP A 11 -16.89 -1.97 -7.15
N ASN A 12 -16.09 -3.01 -6.85
CA ASN A 12 -15.99 -3.63 -5.53
C ASN A 12 -14.57 -3.58 -4.93
N LEU A 13 -13.64 -2.88 -5.59
CA LEU A 13 -12.33 -2.61 -5.02
C LEU A 13 -12.50 -1.68 -3.82
N PRO A 14 -12.06 -2.07 -2.61
CA PRO A 14 -12.13 -1.18 -1.47
C PRO A 14 -11.41 0.12 -1.80
N ASP A 15 -12.06 1.24 -1.44
CA ASP A 15 -11.44 2.56 -1.55
C ASP A 15 -10.26 2.61 -0.58
N LEU A 16 -9.08 2.24 -1.10
CA LEU A 16 -7.84 2.14 -0.35
C LEU A 16 -7.54 3.45 0.37
N ILE A 17 -8.00 4.57 -0.18
CA ILE A 17 -7.83 5.92 0.36
C ILE A 17 -8.73 6.14 1.58
N LYS A 18 -9.96 5.63 1.60
CA LYS A 18 -10.82 5.65 2.80
C LYS A 18 -10.34 4.68 3.87
N SER A 19 -9.70 3.57 3.51
CA SER A 19 -9.16 2.62 4.50
C SER A 19 -7.85 3.10 5.12
N VAL A 20 -7.01 3.80 4.35
CA VAL A 20 -5.77 4.43 4.85
C VAL A 20 -6.06 5.45 5.95
N SER A 21 -7.17 6.21 5.86
CA SER A 21 -7.53 7.15 6.94
C SER A 21 -7.94 6.49 8.25
N HIS A 22 -8.36 5.22 8.20
CA HIS A 22 -8.81 4.47 9.37
C HIS A 22 -7.77 3.46 9.90
N ASN A 23 -6.58 3.38 9.29
CA ASN A 23 -5.52 2.42 9.64
C ASN A 23 -5.98 0.95 9.68
N ILE A 24 -7.00 0.58 8.89
CA ILE A 24 -7.57 -0.77 8.88
C ILE A 24 -7.46 -1.37 7.49
N ILE A 25 -6.93 -2.60 7.43
CA ILE A 25 -6.97 -3.41 6.20
C ILE A 25 -8.40 -3.96 6.02
N PRO A 26 -9.07 -3.67 4.89
CA PRO A 26 -10.39 -4.22 4.57
C PRO A 26 -10.43 -5.74 4.72
N LYS A 27 -11.54 -6.28 5.21
CA LYS A 27 -11.66 -7.71 5.58
C LYS A 27 -11.36 -8.62 4.38
N GLU A 28 -11.85 -8.24 3.22
CA GLU A 28 -11.66 -8.86 1.91
C GLU A 28 -10.19 -8.90 1.46
N LEU A 29 -9.35 -7.98 1.96
CA LEU A 29 -7.92 -7.93 1.61
C LEU A 29 -7.02 -8.70 2.58
N ARG A 30 -7.50 -9.02 3.78
CA ARG A 30 -6.66 -9.61 4.84
C ARG A 30 -5.98 -10.91 4.43
N SER A 31 -6.64 -11.76 3.63
CA SER A 31 -6.05 -13.03 3.15
C SER A 31 -4.89 -12.84 2.18
N TYR A 32 -4.79 -11.68 1.54
CA TYR A 32 -3.73 -11.37 0.58
C TYR A 32 -2.51 -10.71 1.22
N VAL A 33 -2.61 -10.23 2.47
CA VAL A 33 -1.53 -9.50 3.14
C VAL A 33 -0.28 -10.35 3.31
N LEU A 34 -0.41 -11.56 3.86
CA LEU A 34 0.74 -12.44 4.10
C LEU A 34 1.42 -12.87 2.78
N PRO A 35 0.69 -13.38 1.76
CA PRO A 35 1.30 -13.70 0.48
C PRO A 35 2.02 -12.52 -0.17
N ALA A 36 1.40 -11.34 -0.18
CA ALA A 36 2.00 -10.13 -0.77
C ALA A 36 3.27 -9.70 -0.01
N LEU A 37 3.28 -9.80 1.32
CA LEU A 37 4.46 -9.51 2.12
C LEU A 37 5.61 -10.50 1.87
N GLU A 38 5.28 -11.77 1.64
CA GLU A 38 6.28 -12.79 1.32
C GLU A 38 6.89 -12.58 -0.07
N GLU A 39 6.06 -12.30 -1.07
CA GLU A 39 6.52 -11.96 -2.43
C GLU A 39 7.42 -10.71 -2.38
N PHE A 40 6.96 -9.66 -1.72
CA PHE A 40 7.74 -8.43 -1.55
C PHE A 40 9.06 -8.65 -0.81
N LYS A 41 9.09 -9.50 0.22
CA LYS A 41 10.32 -9.86 0.93
C LYS A 41 11.32 -10.53 0.01
N ASN A 42 10.86 -11.43 -0.86
CA ASN A 42 11.72 -12.13 -1.81
C ASN A 42 12.25 -11.17 -2.89
N GLU A 43 11.41 -10.28 -3.41
CA GLU A 43 11.86 -9.20 -4.31
C GLU A 43 12.95 -8.33 -3.67
N MET A 44 12.79 -7.95 -2.40
CA MET A 44 13.81 -7.16 -1.68
C MET A 44 15.13 -7.93 -1.50
N ALA A 45 15.05 -9.24 -1.36
CA ALA A 45 16.23 -10.09 -1.29
C ALA A 45 16.94 -10.18 -2.65
N GLU A 46 16.18 -10.34 -3.74
CA GLU A 46 16.72 -10.37 -5.10
C GLU A 46 17.42 -9.07 -5.47
N GLU A 47 16.86 -7.91 -5.09
CA GLU A 47 17.47 -6.59 -5.34
C GLU A 47 18.85 -6.43 -4.70
N ILE A 48 19.10 -7.08 -3.57
CA ILE A 48 20.41 -7.07 -2.91
C ILE A 48 21.25 -8.30 -3.25
N GLY A 49 20.87 -9.06 -4.27
CA GLY A 49 21.62 -10.17 -4.83
C GLY A 49 21.42 -11.52 -4.15
N ILE A 50 20.42 -11.65 -3.27
CA ILE A 50 20.10 -12.91 -2.59
C ILE A 50 18.98 -13.62 -3.35
N LYS A 51 19.33 -14.69 -4.05
CA LYS A 51 18.38 -15.50 -4.82
C LYS A 51 17.72 -16.56 -3.93
N ASN A 52 16.51 -16.98 -4.30
CA ASN A 52 15.76 -18.07 -3.65
C ASN A 52 15.61 -17.86 -2.14
N TYR A 53 15.37 -16.61 -1.72
CA TYR A 53 15.29 -16.24 -0.30
C TYR A 53 14.19 -17.00 0.45
N ASP A 54 13.17 -17.46 -0.25
CA ASP A 54 12.08 -18.30 0.23
C ASP A 54 12.49 -19.74 0.58
N ILE A 55 13.46 -20.29 -0.13
CA ILE A 55 13.87 -21.70 -0.02
C ILE A 55 15.10 -21.86 0.88
N ILE A 56 16.02 -20.90 0.87
CA ILE A 56 17.25 -21.00 1.65
C ILE A 56 16.97 -20.91 3.15
N ASP A 57 17.74 -21.69 3.93
CA ASP A 57 17.73 -21.56 5.38
C ASP A 57 18.31 -20.19 5.78
N LYS A 58 17.45 -19.35 6.34
CA LYS A 58 17.83 -18.01 6.80
C LYS A 58 18.79 -18.05 7.98
N GLY A 59 18.88 -19.18 8.71
CA GLY A 59 19.87 -19.39 9.77
C GLY A 59 21.30 -19.51 9.26
N GLU A 60 21.48 -20.02 8.03
CA GLU A 60 22.78 -20.14 7.37
C GLU A 60 23.22 -18.83 6.70
N LEU A 61 22.29 -17.89 6.51
CA LEU A 61 22.63 -16.55 6.02
C LEU A 61 23.23 -15.68 7.12
N PRO A 62 24.27 -14.88 6.80
CA PRO A 62 24.75 -13.86 7.71
C PRO A 62 23.62 -12.94 8.19
N SER A 63 23.51 -12.71 9.50
CA SER A 63 22.45 -11.89 10.09
C SER A 63 22.35 -10.50 9.46
N ARG A 64 23.47 -9.95 8.99
CA ARG A 64 23.51 -8.68 8.26
C ARG A 64 22.74 -8.74 6.94
N LEU A 65 22.82 -9.84 6.18
CA LEU A 65 22.07 -10.00 4.94
C LEU A 65 20.57 -10.10 5.21
N ASN A 66 20.16 -10.89 6.20
CA ASN A 66 18.77 -10.94 6.64
C ASN A 66 18.26 -9.55 7.09
N GLY A 67 19.07 -8.83 7.87
CA GLY A 67 18.76 -7.47 8.30
C GLY A 67 18.63 -6.49 7.13
N ASN A 68 19.47 -6.62 6.10
CA ASN A 68 19.38 -5.79 4.91
C ASN A 68 18.07 -6.02 4.14
N VAL A 69 17.59 -7.26 4.04
CA VAL A 69 16.27 -7.55 3.42
C VAL A 69 15.15 -6.84 4.19
N GLY A 70 15.07 -7.03 5.50
CA GLY A 70 14.05 -6.39 6.34
C GLY A 70 14.14 -4.85 6.34
N GLY A 71 15.37 -4.32 6.30
CA GLY A 71 15.63 -2.89 6.17
C GLY A 71 15.13 -2.31 4.84
N SER A 72 15.41 -3.00 3.73
CA SER A 72 14.92 -2.63 2.39
C SER A 72 13.40 -2.67 2.32
N MET A 73 12.76 -3.70 2.90
CA MET A 73 11.30 -3.79 2.99
C MET A 73 10.72 -2.56 3.70
N THR A 74 11.24 -2.26 4.90
CA THR A 74 10.76 -1.13 5.71
C THR A 74 10.92 0.18 4.97
N LYS A 75 12.10 0.42 4.37
CA LYS A 75 12.38 1.65 3.62
C LYS A 75 11.36 1.88 2.50
N LYS A 76 11.08 0.86 1.70
CA LYS A 76 10.14 0.98 0.58
C LYS A 76 8.68 1.09 1.02
N MET A 77 8.28 0.37 2.06
CA MET A 77 6.94 0.51 2.65
C MET A 77 6.70 1.94 3.15
N VAL A 78 7.70 2.55 3.81
CA VAL A 78 7.63 3.95 4.25
C VAL A 78 7.50 4.87 3.04
N LEU A 79 8.31 4.70 1.98
CA LEU A 79 8.20 5.49 0.76
C LEU A 79 6.81 5.38 0.11
N PHE A 80 6.21 4.20 0.06
CA PHE A 80 4.85 4.02 -0.44
C PHE A 80 3.82 4.74 0.43
N ALA A 81 3.94 4.63 1.76
CA ALA A 81 3.07 5.34 2.68
C ALA A 81 3.19 6.86 2.51
N GLU A 82 4.40 7.40 2.42
CA GLU A 82 4.67 8.82 2.16
C GLU A 82 4.03 9.28 0.85
N ALA A 83 4.18 8.52 -0.24
CA ALA A 83 3.57 8.82 -1.53
C ALA A 83 2.04 8.86 -1.45
N VAL A 84 1.42 7.89 -0.78
CA VAL A 84 -0.04 7.84 -0.56
C VAL A 84 -0.50 9.02 0.29
N LEU A 85 0.21 9.35 1.37
CA LEU A 85 -0.10 10.49 2.23
C LEU A 85 0.00 11.82 1.47
N ALA A 86 1.07 12.01 0.69
CA ALA A 86 1.25 13.20 -0.14
C ALA A 86 0.15 13.34 -1.20
N TRP A 87 -0.21 12.23 -1.85
CA TRP A 87 -1.30 12.21 -2.82
C TRP A 87 -2.65 12.58 -2.18
N ASN A 88 -2.96 12.00 -1.01
CA ASN A 88 -4.17 12.31 -0.26
C ASN A 88 -4.22 13.77 0.17
N TYR A 89 -3.11 14.31 0.65
CA TYR A 89 -2.99 15.72 1.02
C TYR A 89 -3.25 16.63 -0.18
N LYS A 90 -2.61 16.37 -1.33
CA LYS A 90 -2.83 17.12 -2.57
C LYS A 90 -4.30 17.08 -3.02
N LYS A 91 -4.94 15.90 -2.98
CA LYS A 91 -6.36 15.75 -3.34
C LYS A 91 -7.28 16.59 -2.46
N LYS A 92 -7.03 16.63 -1.14
CA LYS A 92 -7.80 17.47 -0.21
C LYS A 92 -7.67 18.97 -0.53
N LEU A 93 -6.46 19.43 -0.85
CA LEU A 93 -6.25 20.83 -1.27
C LEU A 93 -7.00 21.15 -2.57
N ALA A 94 -6.99 20.24 -3.54
CA ALA A 94 -7.72 20.44 -4.80
C ALA A 94 -9.24 20.52 -4.61
N LEU A 95 -9.82 19.62 -3.79
CA LEU A 95 -11.25 19.61 -3.49
C LEU A 95 -11.70 20.85 -2.70
N GLY A 96 -10.88 21.32 -1.75
CA GLY A 96 -11.17 22.57 -1.02
C GLY A 96 -11.25 23.79 -1.94
N ASN A 97 -10.39 23.82 -2.98
CA ASN A 97 -10.40 24.90 -3.97
C ASN A 97 -11.62 24.83 -4.92
N GLU A 98 -12.16 23.64 -5.18
CA GLU A 98 -13.36 23.44 -6.02
C GLU A 98 -14.64 23.86 -5.28
N GLU A 99 -14.77 23.55 -3.99
CA GLU A 99 -15.90 24.02 -3.16
C GLU A 99 -15.92 25.55 -2.99
N GLU A 100 -14.75 26.17 -2.85
CA GLU A 100 -14.61 27.63 -2.72
C GLU A 100 -14.95 28.37 -4.04
N GLN A 101 -14.62 27.78 -5.20
CA GLN A 101 -14.98 28.32 -6.52
C GLN A 101 -16.46 28.09 -6.88
N ALA A 102 -17.03 26.96 -6.49
CA ALA A 102 -18.47 26.69 -6.66
C ALA A 102 -19.32 27.65 -5.81
N GLY A 103 -18.89 27.96 -4.58
CA GLY A 103 -19.55 28.94 -3.71
C GLY A 103 -19.55 30.37 -4.27
N LYS A 104 -18.44 30.80 -4.89
CA LYS A 104 -18.32 32.12 -5.54
C LYS A 104 -19.21 32.29 -6.78
N THR A 105 -19.33 31.23 -7.58
CA THR A 105 -20.13 31.29 -8.82
C THR A 105 -21.63 31.40 -8.52
N ILE A 106 -22.08 30.90 -7.36
CA ILE A 106 -23.48 30.99 -6.91
C ILE A 106 -23.77 32.37 -6.29
N SER A 107 -22.79 33.03 -5.64
CA SER A 107 -22.97 34.37 -5.06
C SER A 107 -22.97 35.50 -6.08
N ASP A 108 -22.26 35.33 -7.20
CA ASP A 108 -22.11 36.38 -8.23
C ASP A 108 -23.28 36.39 -9.24
N GLY A 109 -24.28 35.52 -9.04
CA GLY A 109 -25.45 35.35 -9.92
C GLY A 109 -26.78 35.91 -9.39
N PHE A 110 -26.78 36.66 -8.28
CA PHE A 110 -27.97 37.32 -7.71
C PHE A 110 -27.76 38.83 -7.53
#